data_AF-A0ABD0JJU6-F1
#
_entry.id   AF-A0ABD0JJU6-F1
#
_cell.length_a   1.000
_cell.length_b   1.000
_cell.length_c   1.000
_cell.angle_alpha   90.00
_cell.angle_beta   90.00
_cell.angle_gamma   90.00
#
_symmetry.space_group_name_H-M   'P 1'
#
loop_
_entity.id
_entity.type
_entity.pdbx_description
1 polymer ?
#
loop_
_entity_poly.entity_id
_entity_poly.type
_entity_poly.pdbx_seq_one_letter_code
_entity_poly.pdbx_strand_id
1 'polypeptide(L)'
;MNFILLTVFVHAVLYIPDTLAFKWTDTVPEQVSACVGKPAVFSWNFAVDLETDRVFSTTWFGVVNGHTQDLAKARMGEFDFGIKAVPNQVAALKLKSAALSDAGTYIVNVTYMTKTESGEQYLTASRSAELIVWNISPSMLESRGTPAKSLERVLPLHPCCRETCGSRKRRKHGCDFTDAPSTTDDQLHAVLDPKAVKIQTGKTSEWRGRLSCGTFLGLGQPSVSVVWKAPSDKTLPSTSYDRGAFHLDIDRTEVGLYSCQIDPKAPALTCLDPNSFLLSNVDVYVNQADVRLLVLEAESAEQKAENAEQKAQLAEQKVQLAEQKAQNAKQEASIAKLRQRLNQCERCVKSVNAMLARKRGAQIQVDGVQTRLMLLGGEVKGLQVKDVQKDSELK
;
A
#
# COMPACT_ATOMS: atom_id res chain seq x y z
N MET A 1 36.64 2.47 73.99
CA MET A 1 37.36 2.90 72.77
C MET A 1 37.16 1.82 71.72
N ASN A 2 36.28 2.11 70.76
CA ASN A 2 35.87 1.21 69.68
C ASN A 2 36.86 1.34 68.51
N PHE A 3 37.38 0.21 68.01
CA PHE A 3 38.04 0.16 66.70
C PHE A 3 37.13 -0.62 65.75
N ILE A 4 36.59 0.11 64.77
CA ILE A 4 35.75 -0.43 63.69
C ILE A 4 36.68 -1.01 62.63
N LEU A 5 36.59 -2.33 62.44
CA LEU A 5 37.20 -3.08 61.34
C LEU A 5 36.35 -2.82 60.08
N LEU A 6 36.91 -2.10 59.11
CA LEU A 6 36.27 -1.83 57.81
C LEU A 6 37.06 -2.60 56.74
N THR A 7 36.65 -3.84 56.50
CA THR A 7 37.13 -4.68 55.39
C THR A 7 36.51 -4.20 54.09
N VAL A 8 37.29 -3.48 53.29
CA VAL A 8 36.94 -3.10 51.92
C VAL A 8 37.19 -4.31 51.02
N PHE A 9 36.13 -5.05 50.67
CA PHE A 9 36.16 -6.04 49.59
C PHE A 9 36.19 -5.29 48.26
N VAL A 10 37.37 -5.05 47.71
CA VAL A 10 37.54 -4.64 46.32
C VAL A 10 37.18 -5.85 45.44
N HIS A 11 35.98 -5.85 44.87
CA HIS A 11 35.66 -6.69 43.72
C HIS A 11 36.49 -6.20 42.53
N ALA A 12 37.72 -6.71 42.43
CA ALA A 12 38.43 -6.72 41.17
C ALA A 12 37.67 -7.67 40.24
N VAL A 13 36.71 -7.11 39.49
CA VAL A 13 36.19 -7.75 38.28
C VAL A 13 37.38 -7.80 37.33
N LEU A 14 38.10 -8.94 37.36
CA LEU A 14 39.03 -9.30 36.31
C LEU A 14 38.24 -9.30 35.01
N TYR A 15 38.36 -8.21 34.26
CA TYR A 15 38.05 -8.18 32.85
C TYR A 15 39.11 -9.07 32.21
N ILE A 16 38.82 -10.37 32.10
CA ILE A 16 39.60 -11.27 31.26
C ILE A 16 39.31 -10.75 29.85
N PRO A 17 40.27 -10.14 29.14
CA PRO A 17 40.07 -9.85 27.73
C PRO A 17 39.78 -11.18 27.07
N ASP A 18 38.69 -11.25 26.31
CA ASP A 18 38.37 -12.41 25.46
C ASP A 18 39.65 -12.76 24.68
N THR A 19 40.34 -13.83 25.10
CA THR A 19 41.47 -14.38 24.37
C THR A 19 40.87 -15.04 23.15
N LEU A 20 40.75 -14.30 22.06
CA LEU A 20 39.94 -14.72 20.92
C LEU A 20 40.67 -15.78 20.10
N ALA A 21 40.44 -17.04 20.51
CA ALA A 21 40.19 -18.13 19.58
C ALA A 21 39.28 -17.63 18.45
N PHE A 22 39.58 -18.00 17.21
CA PHE A 22 38.91 -17.59 15.95
C PHE A 22 37.56 -16.87 16.10
N LYS A 23 37.45 -15.66 15.54
CA LYS A 23 36.20 -14.87 15.55
C LYS A 23 35.88 -14.30 14.18
N TRP A 24 34.64 -14.45 13.72
CA TRP A 24 34.13 -13.69 12.57
C TRP A 24 34.02 -12.20 12.95
N THR A 25 34.70 -11.33 12.20
CA THR A 25 34.77 -9.89 12.48
C THR A 25 33.65 -9.10 11.81
N ASP A 26 33.05 -9.65 10.75
CA ASP A 26 32.02 -8.96 9.98
C ASP A 26 30.60 -9.43 10.33
N THR A 27 29.68 -8.48 10.38
CA THR A 27 28.23 -8.71 10.31
C THR A 27 27.80 -8.77 8.84
N VAL A 28 28.14 -9.86 8.16
CA VAL A 28 27.63 -10.08 6.80
C VAL A 28 26.13 -10.39 6.89
N PRO A 29 25.28 -9.73 6.09
CA PRO A 29 23.85 -10.04 6.05
C PRO A 29 23.63 -11.50 5.65
N GLU A 30 22.59 -12.12 6.20
CA GLU A 30 22.18 -13.49 5.84
C GLU A 30 21.87 -13.64 4.35
N GLN A 31 21.60 -12.52 3.67
CA GLN A 31 21.32 -12.43 2.25
C GLN A 31 22.22 -11.39 1.56
N VAL A 32 22.78 -11.78 0.42
CA VAL A 32 23.53 -10.92 -0.51
C VAL A 32 22.71 -10.79 -1.79
N SER A 33 22.51 -9.56 -2.27
CA SER A 33 21.81 -9.28 -3.52
C SER A 33 22.79 -8.82 -4.59
N ALA A 34 22.63 -9.33 -5.82
CA ALA A 34 23.38 -8.87 -6.98
C ALA A 34 22.48 -8.90 -8.22
N CYS A 35 22.89 -8.23 -9.29
CA CYS A 35 22.11 -8.19 -10.52
C CYS A 35 22.86 -8.87 -11.66
N VAL A 36 22.14 -9.38 -12.65
CA VAL A 36 22.72 -10.10 -13.78
C VAL A 36 23.76 -9.22 -14.47
N GLY A 37 24.95 -9.76 -14.66
CA GLY A 37 26.08 -9.03 -15.26
C GLY A 37 26.85 -8.13 -14.28
N LYS A 38 26.36 -7.92 -13.05
CA LYS A 38 27.04 -7.12 -12.01
C LYS A 38 27.78 -8.03 -11.03
N PRO A 39 28.82 -7.52 -10.33
CA PRO A 39 29.54 -8.33 -9.37
C PRO A 39 28.73 -8.56 -8.08
N ALA A 40 28.75 -9.78 -7.55
CA ALA A 40 28.28 -10.09 -6.21
C ALA A 40 29.48 -10.15 -5.25
N VAL A 41 29.40 -9.51 -4.09
CA VAL A 41 30.49 -9.47 -3.12
C VAL A 41 30.00 -9.99 -1.78
N PHE A 42 30.61 -11.07 -1.31
CA PHE A 42 30.48 -11.58 0.05
C PHE A 42 31.65 -11.05 0.85
N SER A 43 31.42 -10.06 1.69
CA SER A 43 32.46 -9.43 2.51
C SER A 43 32.64 -10.21 3.82
N TRP A 44 32.95 -11.51 3.77
CA TRP A 44 33.25 -12.26 4.99
C TRP A 44 34.66 -11.97 5.47
N ASN A 45 34.81 -11.76 6.77
CA ASN A 45 36.11 -11.52 7.40
C ASN A 45 36.18 -12.14 8.79
N PHE A 46 37.39 -12.50 9.20
CA PHE A 46 37.64 -13.15 10.47
C PHE A 46 38.97 -12.68 11.07
N ALA A 47 39.08 -12.79 12.39
CA ALA A 47 40.29 -12.59 13.15
C ALA A 47 40.71 -13.91 13.82
N VAL A 48 42.03 -14.13 13.88
CA VAL A 48 42.68 -15.23 14.58
C VAL A 48 43.79 -14.67 15.45
N ASP A 49 44.06 -15.29 16.59
CA ASP A 49 45.24 -14.99 17.38
C ASP A 49 46.49 -15.47 16.63
N LEU A 50 47.32 -14.53 16.17
CA LEU A 50 48.49 -14.86 15.35
C LEU A 50 49.64 -15.49 16.15
N GLU A 51 49.60 -15.44 17.49
CA GLU A 51 50.63 -16.03 18.34
C GLU A 51 50.37 -17.53 18.59
N THR A 52 49.11 -17.93 18.75
CA THR A 52 48.72 -19.31 19.04
C THR A 52 48.12 -20.05 17.85
N ASP A 53 47.48 -19.33 16.92
CA ASP A 53 46.66 -19.92 15.88
C ASP A 53 47.22 -19.66 14.48
N ARG A 54 46.98 -20.61 13.56
CA ARG A 54 47.36 -20.50 12.16
C ARG A 54 46.23 -20.94 11.25
N VAL A 55 45.87 -20.10 10.29
CA VAL A 55 44.91 -20.47 9.24
C VAL A 55 45.57 -21.45 8.28
N PHE A 56 45.00 -22.65 8.17
CA PHE A 56 45.52 -23.70 7.30
C PHE A 56 44.89 -23.62 5.91
N SER A 57 43.57 -23.47 5.85
CA SER A 57 42.86 -23.34 4.58
C SER A 57 41.54 -22.59 4.68
N THR A 58 41.18 -21.91 3.61
CA THR A 58 39.85 -21.34 3.41
C THR A 58 39.24 -21.98 2.16
N THR A 59 38.03 -22.52 2.28
CA THR A 59 37.33 -23.18 1.18
C THR A 59 35.96 -22.55 1.00
N TRP A 60 35.61 -22.23 -0.25
CA TRP A 60 34.33 -21.66 -0.63
C TRP A 60 33.54 -22.67 -1.46
N PHE A 61 32.28 -22.86 -1.12
CA PHE A 61 31.37 -23.74 -1.85
C PHE A 61 30.01 -23.05 -2.00
N GLY A 62 29.32 -23.37 -3.09
CA GLY A 62 27.97 -22.89 -3.38
C GLY A 62 27.00 -24.05 -3.48
N VAL A 63 25.84 -23.94 -2.86
CA VAL A 63 24.69 -24.80 -3.08
C VAL A 63 23.78 -24.09 -4.05
N VAL A 64 23.98 -24.37 -5.33
CA VAL A 64 23.33 -23.68 -6.45
C VAL A 64 22.45 -24.68 -7.17
N ASN A 65 21.17 -24.36 -7.36
CA ASN A 65 20.17 -25.30 -7.91
C ASN A 65 20.12 -26.67 -7.20
N GLY A 66 20.38 -26.70 -5.89
CA GLY A 66 20.39 -27.93 -5.09
C GLY A 66 21.66 -28.78 -5.24
N HIS A 67 22.65 -28.32 -6.00
CA HIS A 67 23.94 -28.99 -6.17
C HIS A 67 25.04 -28.23 -5.43
N THR A 68 25.84 -28.95 -4.66
CA THR A 68 27.05 -28.39 -4.04
C THR A 68 28.18 -28.34 -5.06
N GLN A 69 28.74 -27.16 -5.25
CA GLN A 69 29.87 -26.89 -6.14
C GLN A 69 31.03 -26.27 -5.34
N ASP A 70 32.23 -26.81 -5.51
CA ASP A 70 33.45 -26.17 -5.01
C ASP A 70 33.79 -24.95 -5.88
N LEU A 71 33.93 -23.79 -5.24
CA LEU A 71 34.09 -22.51 -5.93
C LEU A 71 35.53 -22.04 -5.93
N ALA A 72 36.20 -22.17 -4.78
CA ALA A 72 37.59 -21.78 -4.59
C ALA A 72 38.18 -22.45 -3.36
N LYS A 73 39.51 -22.55 -3.32
CA LYS A 73 40.25 -22.99 -2.14
C LYS A 73 41.57 -22.25 -2.02
N ALA A 74 41.88 -21.78 -0.82
CA ALA A 74 43.16 -21.23 -0.45
C ALA A 74 43.81 -22.13 0.61
N ARG A 75 45.08 -22.48 0.43
CA ARG A 75 45.88 -23.25 1.40
C ARG A 75 47.15 -22.49 1.68
N MET A 76 47.41 -22.15 2.95
CA MET A 76 48.66 -21.48 3.36
C MET A 76 49.02 -20.24 2.50
N GLY A 77 48.03 -19.50 2.02
CA GLY A 77 48.22 -18.32 1.16
C GLY A 77 48.37 -18.61 -0.34
N GLU A 78 48.40 -19.88 -0.74
CA GLU A 78 48.40 -20.33 -2.14
C GLU A 78 46.95 -20.63 -2.60
N PHE A 79 46.57 -20.13 -3.79
CA PHE A 79 45.19 -20.18 -4.30
C PHE A 79 45.06 -21.19 -5.44
N ASP A 80 44.05 -22.06 -5.36
CA ASP A 80 43.64 -22.96 -6.45
C ASP A 80 42.33 -22.41 -7.09
N PHE A 81 42.29 -22.42 -8.43
CA PHE A 81 41.50 -21.62 -9.39
C PHE A 81 39.99 -21.32 -9.16
N GLY A 82 39.45 -20.43 -10.03
CA GLY A 82 38.04 -20.33 -10.46
C GLY A 82 37.45 -18.91 -10.44
N ILE A 83 37.59 -18.24 -9.30
CA ILE A 83 37.01 -16.92 -8.99
C ILE A 83 38.12 -16.08 -8.34
N LYS A 84 38.19 -14.76 -8.62
CA LYS A 84 39.21 -13.89 -8.01
C LYS A 84 38.91 -13.69 -6.51
N ALA A 85 39.52 -14.49 -5.65
CA ALA A 85 39.61 -14.23 -4.23
C ALA A 85 40.57 -13.05 -3.96
N VAL A 86 40.28 -12.26 -2.93
CA VAL A 86 41.14 -11.12 -2.53
C VAL A 86 42.17 -11.62 -1.51
N PRO A 87 43.50 -11.41 -1.72
CA PRO A 87 44.51 -11.88 -0.78
C PRO A 87 44.50 -11.12 0.55
N ASN A 88 45.00 -11.79 1.60
CA ASN A 88 45.22 -11.35 2.99
C ASN A 88 43.99 -11.30 3.90
N GLN A 89 43.87 -12.29 4.80
CA GLN A 89 42.95 -12.33 5.96
C GLN A 89 41.46 -12.04 5.69
N VAL A 90 41.02 -11.94 4.43
CA VAL A 90 39.62 -11.77 4.07
C VAL A 90 39.09 -13.08 3.53
N ALA A 91 38.04 -13.62 4.15
CA ALA A 91 37.27 -14.75 3.62
C ALA A 91 36.34 -14.33 2.46
N ALA A 92 36.58 -13.16 1.86
CA ALA A 92 35.67 -12.56 0.91
C ALA A 92 35.66 -13.32 -0.42
N LEU A 93 34.45 -13.42 -0.97
CA LEU A 93 34.19 -14.01 -2.27
C LEU A 93 33.60 -12.94 -3.18
N LYS A 94 34.14 -12.79 -4.40
CA LYS A 94 33.61 -11.86 -5.39
C LYS A 94 33.31 -12.56 -6.69
N LEU A 95 32.03 -12.70 -7.03
CA LEU A 95 31.59 -13.07 -8.37
C LEU A 95 31.76 -11.84 -9.28
N LYS A 96 32.39 -12.01 -10.44
CA LYS A 96 32.65 -10.89 -11.35
C LYS A 96 31.38 -10.42 -12.08
N SER A 97 30.53 -11.37 -12.45
CA SER A 97 29.33 -11.17 -13.24
C SER A 97 28.32 -12.23 -12.83
N ALA A 98 27.40 -11.89 -11.94
CA ALA A 98 26.37 -12.81 -11.47
C ALA A 98 25.42 -13.17 -12.62
N ALA A 99 24.98 -14.43 -12.65
CA ALA A 99 23.93 -14.93 -13.52
C ALA A 99 22.75 -15.43 -12.68
N LEU A 100 21.54 -15.50 -13.25
CA LEU A 100 20.38 -16.06 -12.54
C LEU A 100 20.64 -17.49 -12.05
N SER A 101 21.44 -18.24 -12.79
CA SER A 101 21.87 -19.58 -12.42
C SER A 101 22.78 -19.63 -11.19
N ASP A 102 23.36 -18.52 -10.76
CA ASP A 102 24.27 -18.44 -9.60
C ASP A 102 23.50 -18.26 -8.29
N ALA A 103 22.18 -18.02 -8.31
CA ALA A 103 21.39 -17.88 -7.10
C ALA A 103 21.44 -19.17 -6.24
N GLY A 104 21.62 -19.01 -4.93
CA GLY A 104 21.78 -20.14 -4.02
C GLY A 104 22.55 -19.79 -2.74
N THR A 105 22.88 -20.79 -1.95
CA THR A 105 23.56 -20.59 -0.66
C THR A 105 25.06 -20.71 -0.82
N TYR A 106 25.80 -19.66 -0.50
CA TYR A 106 27.25 -19.65 -0.52
C TYR A 106 27.78 -19.83 0.88
N ILE A 107 28.81 -20.64 1.03
CA ILE A 107 29.36 -21.04 2.31
C ILE A 107 30.87 -20.93 2.25
N VAL A 108 31.46 -20.39 3.32
CA VAL A 108 32.90 -20.35 3.52
C VAL A 108 33.27 -21.14 4.77
N ASN A 109 34.25 -22.03 4.62
CA ASN A 109 34.86 -22.78 5.71
C ASN A 109 36.30 -22.31 5.89
N VAL A 110 36.63 -21.89 7.10
CA VAL A 110 38.00 -21.55 7.50
C VAL A 110 38.48 -22.62 8.47
N THR A 111 39.47 -23.40 8.04
CA THR A 111 40.16 -24.38 8.87
C THR A 111 41.41 -23.74 9.45
N TYR A 112 41.50 -23.71 10.76
CA TYR A 112 42.61 -23.14 11.51
C TYR A 112 43.12 -24.15 12.54
N MET A 113 44.41 -24.06 12.84
CA MET A 113 45.04 -24.81 13.92
C MET A 113 45.17 -23.88 15.12
N THR A 114 44.81 -24.37 16.30
CA THR A 114 44.99 -23.68 17.57
C THR A 114 45.84 -24.55 18.50
N LYS A 115 46.71 -23.90 19.30
CA LYS A 115 47.55 -24.57 20.28
C LYS A 115 46.86 -24.56 21.63
N THR A 116 46.51 -25.75 22.13
CA THR A 116 45.98 -25.93 23.48
C THR A 116 47.04 -26.57 24.38
N GLU A 117 46.78 -26.61 25.68
CA GLU A 117 47.64 -27.33 26.64
C GLU A 117 47.79 -28.83 26.33
N SER A 118 46.85 -29.41 25.54
CA SER A 118 46.84 -30.81 25.14
C SER A 118 47.46 -31.07 23.75
N GLY A 119 47.93 -30.04 23.05
CA GLY A 119 48.58 -30.15 21.74
C GLY A 119 47.98 -29.25 20.65
N GLU A 120 48.33 -29.51 19.40
CA GLU A 120 47.77 -28.80 18.25
C GLU A 120 46.41 -29.42 17.87
N GLN A 121 45.37 -28.60 17.73
CA GLN A 121 44.05 -29.01 17.28
C GLN A 121 43.64 -28.26 16.02
N TYR A 122 43.06 -28.98 15.06
CA TYR A 122 42.50 -28.38 13.84
C TYR A 122 41.00 -28.21 14.00
N LEU A 123 40.53 -26.97 13.90
CA LEU A 123 39.13 -26.58 13.99
C LEU A 123 38.67 -25.97 12.67
N THR A 124 37.37 -26.03 12.40
CA THR A 124 36.77 -25.39 11.24
C THR A 124 35.62 -24.48 11.67
N ALA A 125 35.66 -23.23 11.21
CA ALA A 125 34.58 -22.29 11.38
C ALA A 125 33.90 -22.03 10.03
N SER A 126 32.56 -21.98 10.04
CA SER A 126 31.74 -21.85 8.84
C SER A 126 30.83 -20.64 8.90
N ARG A 127 30.59 -20.01 7.74
CA ARG A 127 29.58 -18.98 7.53
C ARG A 127 28.87 -19.19 6.20
N SER A 128 27.59 -18.82 6.15
CA SER A 128 26.78 -18.91 4.94
C SER A 128 25.99 -17.64 4.70
N ALA A 129 25.72 -17.34 3.42
CA ALA A 129 24.80 -16.30 2.99
C ALA A 129 24.08 -16.77 1.72
N GLU A 130 22.82 -16.39 1.57
CA GLU A 130 22.05 -16.64 0.36
C GLU A 130 22.30 -15.55 -0.68
N LEU A 131 22.70 -15.93 -1.90
CA LEU A 131 22.78 -15.03 -3.04
C LEU A 131 21.46 -15.01 -3.78
N ILE A 132 20.89 -13.81 -3.88
CA ILE A 132 19.74 -13.53 -4.73
C ILE A 132 20.24 -12.74 -5.93
N VAL A 133 20.02 -13.28 -7.13
CA VAL A 133 20.41 -12.63 -8.39
C VAL A 133 19.18 -12.08 -9.10
N TRP A 134 19.19 -10.79 -9.37
CA TRP A 134 18.10 -10.04 -10.01
C TRP A 134 18.40 -9.82 -11.50
N ASN A 135 17.45 -10.03 -12.40
CA ASN A 135 17.66 -9.69 -13.81
C ASN A 135 17.53 -8.16 -14.01
N ILE A 136 18.18 -7.61 -15.03
CA ILE A 136 17.98 -6.20 -15.43
C ILE A 136 17.51 -6.20 -16.88
N SER A 137 16.34 -5.63 -17.15
CA SER A 137 15.89 -5.36 -18.53
C SER A 137 16.87 -4.44 -19.24
N PRO A 138 17.35 -4.77 -20.46
CA PRO A 138 18.29 -3.93 -21.22
C PRO A 138 17.71 -2.60 -21.75
N SER A 139 16.49 -2.18 -21.38
CA SER A 139 15.80 -1.04 -21.99
C SER A 139 16.39 0.33 -21.65
N MET A 140 17.42 0.43 -20.81
CA MET A 140 17.97 1.71 -20.33
C MET A 140 19.39 2.04 -20.80
N LEU A 141 20.02 1.22 -21.66
CA LEU A 141 21.42 1.48 -22.09
C LEU A 141 21.60 2.17 -23.44
N GLU A 142 20.53 2.51 -24.17
CA GLU A 142 20.64 3.03 -25.55
C GLU A 142 20.24 4.51 -25.76
N SER A 143 20.07 5.31 -24.70
CA SER A 143 19.69 6.73 -24.82
C SER A 143 20.85 7.74 -24.65
N ARG A 144 22.11 7.35 -24.90
CA ARG A 144 23.22 8.31 -25.06
C ARG A 144 23.78 8.25 -26.47
N GLY A 145 23.40 9.25 -27.26
CA GLY A 145 23.73 9.34 -28.68
C GLY A 145 25.22 9.44 -28.98
N THR A 146 25.60 8.81 -30.09
CA THR A 146 26.56 9.36 -31.05
C THR A 146 26.13 8.97 -32.47
N PRO A 147 26.34 9.83 -33.48
CA PRO A 147 25.82 9.62 -34.82
C PRO A 147 26.61 8.54 -35.55
N ALA A 148 25.88 7.74 -36.32
CA ALA A 148 26.38 6.67 -37.17
C ALA A 148 27.64 7.05 -37.96
N LYS A 149 28.74 6.33 -37.72
CA LYS A 149 29.74 6.00 -38.74
C LYS A 149 30.22 4.56 -38.54
N SER A 150 29.73 3.69 -39.43
CA SER A 150 30.45 2.57 -40.03
C SER A 150 31.55 1.92 -39.18
N LEU A 151 31.19 0.83 -38.49
CA LEU A 151 32.07 -0.32 -38.33
C LEU A 151 31.23 -1.57 -38.08
N GLU A 152 30.95 -2.33 -39.15
CA GLU A 152 30.63 -3.75 -39.02
C GLU A 152 31.85 -4.44 -38.38
N ARG A 153 31.71 -4.90 -37.14
CA ARG A 153 32.46 -6.04 -36.61
C ARG A 153 31.82 -6.58 -35.33
N VAL A 154 31.03 -7.63 -35.52
CA VAL A 154 30.87 -8.84 -34.68
C VAL A 154 31.03 -8.64 -33.17
N LEU A 155 29.90 -8.52 -32.47
CA LEU A 155 29.74 -8.99 -31.10
C LEU A 155 28.62 -10.05 -31.07
N PRO A 156 28.79 -11.16 -30.33
CA PRO A 156 27.88 -12.28 -30.38
C PRO A 156 26.58 -11.93 -29.63
N LEU A 157 25.49 -11.90 -30.39
CA LEU A 157 24.12 -11.89 -29.84
C LEU A 157 23.91 -13.15 -28.99
N HIS A 158 23.47 -12.96 -27.75
CA HIS A 158 23.11 -14.02 -26.82
C HIS A 158 21.94 -14.87 -27.37
N PRO A 159 21.88 -16.20 -27.13
CA PRO A 159 21.07 -17.13 -27.93
C PRO A 159 19.55 -17.10 -27.71
N CYS A 160 19.00 -16.20 -26.88
CA CYS A 160 17.57 -16.26 -26.54
C CYS A 160 16.63 -15.59 -27.56
N CYS A 161 17.15 -14.87 -28.56
CA CYS A 161 16.32 -14.15 -29.53
C CYS A 161 16.29 -14.75 -30.94
N ARG A 162 16.83 -15.95 -31.16
CA ARG A 162 16.85 -16.56 -32.49
C ARG A 162 16.37 -18.00 -32.45
N GLU A 163 15.06 -18.19 -32.38
CA GLU A 163 14.39 -19.33 -33.01
C GLU A 163 12.85 -19.14 -33.08
N THR A 164 12.36 -19.03 -34.32
CA THR A 164 11.01 -19.40 -34.77
C THR A 164 9.81 -18.53 -34.35
N CYS A 165 9.57 -17.47 -35.11
CA CYS A 165 8.19 -17.06 -35.42
C CYS A 165 7.63 -18.08 -36.43
N GLY A 166 7.05 -19.16 -35.90
CA GLY A 166 6.56 -20.29 -36.70
C GLY A 166 5.64 -21.18 -35.88
N SER A 167 4.37 -20.80 -35.82
CA SER A 167 3.18 -21.64 -35.60
C SER A 167 3.39 -23.01 -34.92
N ARG A 168 3.27 -23.07 -33.58
CA ARG A 168 2.56 -24.16 -32.86
C ARG A 168 2.58 -23.94 -31.35
N LYS A 169 1.40 -24.15 -30.74
CA LYS A 169 1.13 -24.25 -29.29
C LYS A 169 2.33 -24.79 -28.50
N ARG A 170 2.99 -23.93 -27.73
CA ARG A 170 3.82 -24.35 -26.59
C ARG A 170 3.56 -23.44 -25.40
N ARG A 171 3.51 -24.10 -24.24
CA ARG A 171 3.21 -23.57 -22.91
C ARG A 171 3.97 -22.27 -22.67
N LYS A 172 3.25 -21.24 -22.21
CA LYS A 172 3.83 -20.07 -21.55
C LYS A 172 4.63 -20.58 -20.33
N HIS A 173 5.93 -20.79 -20.49
CA HIS A 173 6.84 -20.65 -19.36
C HIS A 173 7.09 -19.15 -19.29
N GLY A 174 6.45 -18.51 -18.32
CA GLY A 174 6.68 -17.11 -18.02
C GLY A 174 8.17 -16.95 -17.75
N CYS A 175 8.86 -16.21 -18.61
CA CYS A 175 10.05 -15.51 -18.18
C CYS A 175 9.53 -14.51 -17.15
N ASP A 176 9.75 -14.80 -15.88
CA ASP A 176 9.44 -13.87 -14.79
C ASP A 176 10.48 -12.75 -14.91
N PHE A 177 10.12 -11.72 -15.68
CA PHE A 177 10.96 -10.56 -15.90
C PHE A 177 11.00 -9.76 -14.60
N THR A 178 12.10 -9.90 -13.86
CA THR A 178 12.42 -9.02 -12.74
C THR A 178 13.03 -7.75 -13.35
N ASP A 179 12.31 -6.63 -13.28
CA ASP A 179 12.75 -5.34 -13.81
C ASP A 179 13.35 -4.46 -12.68
N ALA A 180 14.21 -3.51 -13.02
CA ALA A 180 14.64 -2.47 -12.09
C ALA A 180 13.53 -1.42 -11.92
N PRO A 181 13.46 -0.69 -10.78
CA PRO A 181 12.52 0.41 -10.65
C PRO A 181 12.85 1.49 -11.69
N SER A 182 11.81 2.03 -12.31
CA SER A 182 11.92 3.04 -13.37
C SER A 182 10.77 4.04 -13.27
N THR A 183 11.06 5.30 -13.59
CA THR A 183 10.07 6.38 -13.70
C THR A 183 9.97 6.85 -15.15
N THR A 184 9.00 7.73 -15.44
CA THR A 184 8.78 8.26 -16.79
C THR A 184 9.97 9.01 -17.39
N ASP A 185 10.85 9.57 -16.56
CA ASP A 185 11.98 10.41 -16.97
C ASP A 185 13.29 10.10 -16.22
N ASP A 186 13.37 8.91 -15.62
CA ASP A 186 14.49 8.43 -14.80
C ASP A 186 14.82 9.31 -13.58
N GLN A 187 13.90 10.19 -13.17
CA GLN A 187 14.03 11.02 -11.99
C GLN A 187 12.85 10.83 -11.03
N LEU A 188 13.10 11.10 -9.75
CA LEU A 188 12.04 11.26 -8.77
C LEU A 188 11.56 12.72 -8.81
N HIS A 189 10.26 12.91 -8.61
CA HIS A 189 9.65 14.23 -8.51
C HIS A 189 8.77 14.26 -7.28
N ALA A 190 9.00 15.21 -6.38
CA ALA A 190 8.17 15.42 -5.22
C ALA A 190 7.29 16.66 -5.44
N VAL A 191 5.97 16.51 -5.30
CA VAL A 191 5.03 17.62 -5.49
C VAL A 191 3.94 17.58 -4.43
N LEU A 192 3.42 18.76 -4.07
CA LEU A 192 2.18 18.89 -3.31
C LEU A 192 1.01 18.75 -4.29
N ASP A 193 0.12 17.79 -4.02
CA ASP A 193 -1.04 17.57 -4.87
C ASP A 193 -1.96 18.80 -4.85
N PRO A 194 -2.51 19.20 -6.00
CA PRO A 194 -3.38 20.37 -6.11
C PRO A 194 -4.78 20.14 -5.52
N LYS A 195 -5.04 18.97 -4.91
CA LYS A 195 -6.32 18.63 -4.30
C LYS A 195 -6.08 17.96 -2.97
N ALA A 196 -6.76 18.46 -1.93
CA ALA A 196 -6.84 17.76 -0.66
C ALA A 196 -7.60 16.44 -0.82
N VAL A 197 -7.34 15.51 0.10
CA VAL A 197 -7.97 14.19 0.14
C VAL A 197 -8.69 13.99 1.46
N LYS A 198 -9.84 13.32 1.40
CA LYS A 198 -10.67 13.04 2.58
C LYS A 198 -10.29 11.68 3.15
N ILE A 199 -9.68 11.68 4.33
CA ILE A 199 -9.28 10.47 5.04
C ILE A 199 -10.37 10.11 6.04
N GLN A 200 -10.81 8.86 6.02
CA GLN A 200 -11.75 8.33 7.01
C GLN A 200 -11.00 7.63 8.13
N THR A 201 -11.19 8.11 9.36
CA THR A 201 -10.65 7.49 10.57
C THR A 201 -11.83 7.09 11.46
N GLY A 202 -12.30 5.85 11.28
CA GLY A 202 -13.49 5.36 11.98
C GLY A 202 -14.75 6.09 11.53
N LYS A 203 -15.35 6.90 12.41
CA LYS A 203 -16.56 7.68 12.12
C LYS A 203 -16.28 9.12 11.66
N THR A 204 -15.05 9.59 11.82
CA THR A 204 -14.68 10.95 11.46
C THR A 204 -13.97 10.96 10.12
N SER A 205 -14.28 11.97 9.31
CA SER A 205 -13.62 12.19 8.03
C SER A 205 -12.94 13.55 8.06
N GLU A 206 -11.66 13.61 7.69
CA GLU A 206 -10.88 14.83 7.71
C GLU A 206 -10.21 15.06 6.35
N TRP A 207 -10.26 16.30 5.87
CA TRP A 207 -9.54 16.72 4.68
C TRP A 207 -8.07 17.04 5.02
N ARG A 208 -7.15 16.42 4.28
CA ARG A 208 -5.70 16.57 4.45
C ARG A 208 -5.01 16.90 3.14
N GLY A 209 -3.85 17.56 3.24
CA GLY A 209 -2.96 17.73 2.10
C GLY A 209 -2.32 16.39 1.73
N ARG A 210 -1.87 16.25 0.48
CA ARG A 210 -1.20 15.04 0.01
C ARG A 210 0.04 15.42 -0.79
N LEU A 211 1.15 14.77 -0.49
CA LEU A 211 2.36 14.83 -1.30
C LEU A 211 2.42 13.61 -2.21
N SER A 212 2.99 13.78 -3.40
CA SER A 212 3.22 12.72 -4.37
C SER A 212 4.70 12.66 -4.71
N CYS A 213 5.24 11.44 -4.76
CA CYS A 213 6.63 11.18 -5.13
C CYS A 213 6.71 10.18 -6.29
N GLY A 214 7.33 10.65 -7.37
CA GLY A 214 7.65 9.86 -8.56
C GLY A 214 6.47 9.62 -9.50
N THR A 215 6.81 9.06 -10.65
CA THR A 215 5.88 8.57 -11.68
C THR A 215 6.42 7.25 -12.21
N PHE A 216 6.35 6.22 -11.37
CA PHE A 216 6.89 4.90 -11.61
C PHE A 216 6.15 4.21 -12.77
N LEU A 217 6.93 3.78 -13.77
CA LEU A 217 6.48 2.87 -14.83
C LEU A 217 6.58 1.42 -14.37
N GLY A 218 7.60 1.13 -13.56
CA GLY A 218 7.78 -0.15 -12.88
C GLY A 218 8.38 0.07 -11.49
N LEU A 219 7.87 -0.65 -10.49
CA LEU A 219 8.41 -0.64 -9.12
C LEU A 219 9.64 -1.54 -8.97
N GLY A 220 10.02 -2.21 -10.06
CA GLY A 220 10.98 -3.29 -10.06
C GLY A 220 10.54 -4.52 -9.26
N GLN A 221 11.42 -5.50 -9.19
CA GLN A 221 11.17 -6.73 -8.45
C GLN A 221 12.41 -7.11 -7.62
N PRO A 222 12.33 -7.11 -6.28
CA PRO A 222 11.14 -6.87 -5.47
C PRO A 222 10.68 -5.41 -5.54
N SER A 223 9.38 -5.18 -5.43
CA SER A 223 8.79 -3.85 -5.55
C SER A 223 9.40 -2.90 -4.52
N VAL A 224 9.91 -1.77 -4.99
CA VAL A 224 10.40 -0.71 -4.11
C VAL A 224 9.25 0.01 -3.41
N SER A 225 9.56 0.63 -2.28
CA SER A 225 8.70 1.58 -1.58
C SER A 225 9.41 2.93 -1.49
N VAL A 226 8.63 4.00 -1.31
CA VAL A 226 9.17 5.34 -1.03
C VAL A 226 9.02 5.65 0.45
N VAL A 227 10.09 6.20 1.02
CA VAL A 227 10.11 6.77 2.37
C VAL A 227 10.24 8.27 2.28
N TRP A 228 9.56 8.95 3.20
CA TRP A 228 9.54 10.39 3.32
C TRP A 228 10.31 10.82 4.55
N LYS A 229 11.03 11.93 4.46
CA LYS A 229 11.65 12.61 5.58
C LYS A 229 10.86 13.87 5.86
N ALA A 230 10.27 13.96 7.05
CA ALA A 230 9.53 15.12 7.50
C ALA A 230 10.47 16.27 7.92
N PRO A 231 9.98 17.52 8.01
CA PRO A 231 10.75 18.65 8.53
C PRO A 231 11.29 18.44 9.96
N SER A 232 10.63 17.56 10.73
CA SER A 232 11.04 17.12 12.06
C SER A 232 12.17 16.08 12.06
N ASP A 233 12.78 15.81 10.89
CA ASP A 233 13.74 14.74 10.63
C ASP A 233 13.20 13.30 10.84
N LYS A 234 11.89 13.15 11.05
CA LYS A 234 11.25 11.84 11.20
C LYS A 234 11.04 11.16 9.84
N THR A 235 11.45 9.90 9.72
CA THR A 235 11.13 9.07 8.56
C THR A 235 9.70 8.56 8.63
N LEU A 236 8.92 8.80 7.59
CA LEU A 236 7.52 8.40 7.45
C LEU A 236 7.37 7.46 6.23
N PRO A 237 6.63 6.35 6.34
CA PRO A 237 6.29 5.52 5.19
C PRO A 237 5.24 6.24 4.32
N SER A 238 5.21 5.92 3.03
CA SER A 238 4.12 6.35 2.14
C SER A 238 2.78 5.76 2.60
N THR A 239 1.70 6.54 2.55
CA THR A 239 0.34 6.14 2.97
C THR A 239 -0.39 5.34 1.90
N SER A 240 -0.14 5.64 0.62
CA SER A 240 -0.71 4.89 -0.50
C SER A 240 0.17 4.92 -1.75
N TYR A 241 -0.17 4.09 -2.74
CA TYR A 241 0.43 4.10 -4.07
C TYR A 241 -0.70 4.01 -5.10
N ASP A 242 -0.86 5.04 -5.93
CA ASP A 242 -1.81 5.03 -7.05
C ASP A 242 -1.27 5.83 -8.24
N ARG A 243 -1.71 5.46 -9.45
CA ARG A 243 -1.33 6.14 -10.70
C ARG A 243 0.18 6.33 -10.90
N GLY A 244 0.99 5.39 -10.40
CA GLY A 244 2.45 5.43 -10.53
C GLY A 244 3.14 6.32 -9.50
N ALA A 245 2.45 6.94 -8.55
CA ALA A 245 3.06 7.80 -7.54
C ALA A 245 2.87 7.20 -6.13
N PHE A 246 3.88 7.38 -5.27
CA PHE A 246 3.73 7.13 -3.85
C PHE A 246 3.25 8.39 -3.16
N HIS A 247 2.26 8.24 -2.27
CA HIS A 247 1.61 9.36 -1.62
C HIS A 247 1.94 9.41 -0.13
N LEU A 248 2.05 10.63 0.42
CA LEU A 248 2.07 10.89 1.85
C LEU A 248 0.96 11.88 2.19
N ASP A 249 0.03 11.45 3.02
CA ASP A 249 -0.99 12.36 3.56
C ASP A 249 -0.41 13.16 4.74
N ILE A 250 -0.54 14.48 4.69
CA ILE A 250 0.07 15.42 5.63
C ILE A 250 -0.96 16.24 6.41
N ASP A 251 -0.67 16.47 7.69
CA ASP A 251 -1.48 17.30 8.58
C ASP A 251 -1.21 18.80 8.40
N ARG A 252 -2.13 19.65 8.85
CA ARG A 252 -2.03 21.13 8.73
C ARG A 252 -0.95 21.77 9.61
N THR A 253 -0.27 20.98 10.45
CA THR A 253 0.59 21.46 11.54
C THR A 253 2.08 21.41 11.22
N GLU A 254 2.53 20.44 10.43
CA GLU A 254 3.94 20.30 10.05
C GLU A 254 4.21 21.01 8.73
N VAL A 255 5.01 22.07 8.80
CA VAL A 255 5.31 22.98 7.68
C VAL A 255 6.82 22.94 7.48
N GLY A 256 7.27 22.89 6.23
CA GLY A 256 8.69 22.90 5.92
C GLY A 256 9.07 22.00 4.75
N LEU A 257 10.34 21.60 4.73
CA LEU A 257 10.93 20.79 3.68
C LEU A 257 10.66 19.30 3.95
N TYR A 258 9.94 18.68 3.03
CA TYR A 258 9.79 17.23 2.98
C TYR A 258 10.70 16.67 1.90
N SER A 259 11.35 15.55 2.16
CA SER A 259 12.19 14.86 1.17
C SER A 259 11.63 13.47 0.89
N CYS A 260 11.46 13.08 -0.36
CA CYS A 260 11.13 11.71 -0.73
C CYS A 260 12.32 11.01 -1.37
N GLN A 261 12.46 9.71 -1.09
CA GLN A 261 13.44 8.84 -1.72
C GLN A 261 12.93 7.40 -1.72
N ILE A 262 13.43 6.57 -2.64
CA ILE A 262 13.21 5.13 -2.57
C ILE A 262 13.86 4.62 -1.27
N ASP A 263 13.20 3.66 -0.57
CA ASP A 263 13.73 3.09 0.66
C ASP A 263 15.16 2.58 0.42
N PRO A 264 16.18 3.14 1.10
CA PRO A 264 17.58 2.76 0.90
C PRO A 264 17.85 1.29 1.26
N LYS A 265 16.93 0.64 1.96
CA LYS A 265 17.00 -0.80 2.30
C LYS A 265 16.40 -1.70 1.22
N ALA A 266 15.79 -1.14 0.18
CA ALA A 266 15.16 -1.92 -0.87
C ALA A 266 16.22 -2.68 -1.70
N PRO A 267 16.15 -4.03 -1.80
CA PRO A 267 17.14 -4.83 -2.53
C PRO A 267 17.28 -4.43 -4.00
N ALA A 268 16.17 -4.01 -4.62
CA ALA A 268 16.12 -3.59 -6.02
C ALA A 268 17.00 -2.37 -6.35
N LEU A 269 17.42 -1.57 -5.34
CA LEU A 269 18.36 -0.47 -5.55
C LEU A 269 19.75 -0.93 -6.01
N THR A 270 20.14 -2.16 -5.66
CA THR A 270 21.43 -2.74 -6.12
C THR A 270 21.51 -2.88 -7.65
N CYS A 271 20.36 -2.86 -8.33
CA CYS A 271 20.26 -2.98 -9.77
C CYS A 271 20.19 -1.65 -10.51
N LEU A 272 20.15 -0.53 -9.79
CA LEU A 272 20.25 0.79 -10.40
C LEU A 272 21.71 1.12 -10.71
N ASP A 273 21.91 1.97 -11.72
CA ASP A 273 23.21 2.58 -11.96
C ASP A 273 23.62 3.37 -10.70
N PRO A 274 24.87 3.27 -10.21
CA PRO A 274 25.34 4.07 -9.07
C PRO A 274 25.18 5.58 -9.24
N ASN A 275 25.09 6.07 -10.49
CA ASN A 275 24.85 7.46 -10.85
C ASN A 275 23.38 7.73 -11.24
N SER A 276 22.47 6.80 -10.97
CA SER A 276 21.05 6.98 -11.25
C SER A 276 20.46 8.09 -10.36
N PHE A 277 19.70 8.99 -10.98
CA PHE A 277 18.98 10.04 -10.26
C PHE A 277 17.87 9.47 -9.36
N LEU A 278 17.43 8.23 -9.60
CA LEU A 278 16.48 7.53 -8.72
C LEU A 278 17.05 7.21 -7.33
N LEU A 279 18.37 7.25 -7.16
CA LEU A 279 19.04 7.10 -5.86
C LEU A 279 19.10 8.43 -5.08
N SER A 280 18.71 9.55 -5.69
CA SER A 280 18.74 10.88 -5.05
C SER A 280 17.47 11.12 -4.23
N ASN A 281 17.60 11.89 -3.15
CA ASN A 281 16.45 12.46 -2.45
C ASN A 281 15.92 13.67 -3.22
N VAL A 282 14.60 13.84 -3.21
CA VAL A 282 13.93 14.96 -3.87
C VAL A 282 13.07 15.70 -2.87
N ASP A 283 13.25 17.01 -2.85
CA ASP A 283 12.66 17.85 -1.83
C ASP A 283 11.43 18.60 -2.36
N VAL A 284 10.42 18.74 -1.50
CA VAL A 284 9.23 19.55 -1.72
C VAL A 284 9.01 20.42 -0.49
N TYR A 285 8.88 21.73 -0.71
CA TYR A 285 8.57 22.67 0.35
C TYR A 285 7.06 22.81 0.51
N VAL A 286 6.57 22.56 1.73
CA VAL A 286 5.16 22.66 2.08
C VAL A 286 4.94 23.90 2.91
N ASN A 287 4.14 24.84 2.41
CA ASN A 287 3.70 26.03 3.12
C ASN A 287 2.35 25.78 3.80
N GLN A 288 2.18 26.29 5.02
CA GLN A 288 0.92 26.22 5.75
C GLN A 288 -0.24 26.88 5.00
N ALA A 289 0.02 28.00 4.33
CA ALA A 289 -1.01 28.73 3.59
C ALA A 289 -1.58 27.88 2.44
N ASP A 290 -0.71 27.19 1.70
CA ASP A 290 -1.09 26.35 0.56
C ASP A 290 -1.92 25.15 1.02
N VAL A 291 -1.47 24.44 2.05
CA VAL A 291 -2.22 23.31 2.61
C VAL A 291 -3.57 23.76 3.18
N ARG A 292 -3.61 24.89 3.90
CA ARG A 292 -4.88 25.45 4.41
C ARG A 292 -5.82 25.83 3.28
N LEU A 293 -5.32 26.45 2.20
CA LEU A 293 -6.11 26.83 1.05
C LEU A 293 -6.71 25.59 0.36
N LEU A 294 -5.89 24.58 0.06
CA LEU A 294 -6.32 23.33 -0.56
C LEU A 294 -7.43 22.63 0.23
N VAL A 295 -7.29 22.61 1.55
CA VAL A 295 -8.29 21.98 2.42
C VAL A 295 -9.57 22.81 2.50
N LEU A 296 -9.47 24.13 2.63
CA LEU A 296 -10.65 25.01 2.63
C LEU A 296 -11.41 24.97 1.29
N GLU A 297 -10.70 24.87 0.17
CA GLU A 297 -11.32 24.69 -1.15
C GLU A 297 -12.08 23.38 -1.25
N ALA A 298 -11.51 22.28 -0.73
CA ALA A 298 -12.17 20.98 -0.71
C ALA A 298 -13.40 20.97 0.21
N GLU A 299 -13.29 21.50 1.41
CA GLU A 299 -14.42 21.66 2.36
C GLU A 299 -15.53 22.53 1.74
N SER A 300 -15.17 23.64 1.09
CA SER A 300 -16.15 24.51 0.42
C SER A 300 -16.83 23.83 -0.76
N ALA A 301 -16.09 23.04 -1.55
CA ALA A 301 -16.64 22.29 -2.67
C ALA A 301 -17.63 21.23 -2.20
N GLU A 302 -17.31 20.52 -1.12
CA GLU A 302 -18.20 19.54 -0.49
C GLU A 302 -19.49 20.21 0.03
N GLN A 303 -19.36 21.29 0.80
CA GLN A 303 -20.52 22.01 1.31
C GLN A 303 -21.42 22.55 0.19
N LYS A 304 -20.84 22.99 -0.93
CA LYS A 304 -21.59 23.42 -2.11
C LYS A 304 -22.33 22.26 -2.77
N ALA A 305 -21.71 21.09 -2.87
CA ALA A 305 -22.35 19.90 -3.41
C ALA A 305 -23.53 19.45 -2.53
N GLU A 306 -23.35 19.39 -1.22
CA GLU A 306 -24.42 19.07 -0.26
C GLU A 306 -25.57 20.09 -0.33
N ASN A 307 -25.26 21.38 -0.41
CA ASN A 307 -26.27 22.43 -0.56
C ASN A 307 -27.03 22.33 -1.89
N ALA A 308 -26.36 21.92 -2.97
CA ALA A 308 -27.02 21.69 -4.26
C ALA A 308 -27.94 20.48 -4.20
N GLU A 309 -27.50 19.41 -3.53
CA GLU A 309 -28.30 18.21 -3.33
C GLU A 309 -29.55 18.48 -2.47
N GLN A 310 -29.39 19.16 -1.33
CA GLN A 310 -30.53 19.57 -0.48
C GLN A 310 -31.52 20.45 -1.23
N LYS A 311 -31.05 21.35 -2.10
CA LYS A 311 -31.93 22.17 -2.95
C LYS A 311 -32.67 21.33 -3.98
N ALA A 312 -32.03 20.32 -4.56
CA ALA A 312 -32.67 19.41 -5.49
C ALA A 312 -33.76 18.57 -4.79
N GLN A 313 -33.45 18.01 -3.62
CA GLN A 313 -34.40 17.29 -2.79
C GLN A 313 -35.59 18.17 -2.38
N LEU A 314 -35.33 19.43 -1.99
CA LEU A 314 -36.39 20.38 -1.65
C LEU A 314 -37.27 20.73 -2.86
N ALA A 315 -36.69 20.87 -4.05
CA ALA A 315 -37.45 21.10 -5.27
C ALA A 315 -38.36 19.91 -5.58
N GLU A 316 -37.85 18.69 -5.43
CA GLU A 316 -38.63 17.46 -5.60
C GLU A 316 -39.79 17.37 -4.60
N GLN A 317 -39.54 17.63 -3.31
CA GLN A 317 -40.60 17.65 -2.28
C GLN A 317 -41.69 18.67 -2.59
N LYS A 318 -41.34 19.84 -3.16
CA LYS A 318 -42.33 20.84 -3.57
C LYS A 318 -43.21 20.37 -4.72
N VAL A 319 -42.65 19.62 -5.67
CA VAL A 319 -43.41 19.02 -6.78
C VAL A 319 -44.38 17.97 -6.24
N GLN A 320 -43.90 17.05 -5.39
CA GLN A 320 -44.74 16.04 -4.74
C GLN A 320 -45.88 16.68 -3.93
N LEU A 321 -45.59 17.77 -3.19
CA LEU A 321 -46.61 18.50 -2.44
C LEU A 321 -47.66 19.15 -3.37
N ALA A 322 -47.24 19.70 -4.52
CA ALA A 322 -48.15 20.30 -5.49
C ALA A 322 -49.07 19.23 -6.11
N GLU A 323 -48.53 18.06 -6.43
CA GLU A 323 -49.29 16.92 -6.93
C GLU A 323 -50.31 16.41 -5.89
N GLN A 324 -49.91 16.28 -4.63
CA GLN A 324 -50.80 15.89 -3.56
C GLN A 324 -51.94 16.89 -3.38
N LYS A 325 -51.66 18.20 -3.44
CA LYS A 325 -52.69 19.25 -3.42
C LYS A 325 -53.65 19.13 -4.60
N ALA A 326 -53.16 18.83 -5.80
CA ALA A 326 -54.01 18.62 -6.97
C ALA A 326 -54.89 17.37 -6.83
N GLN A 327 -54.37 16.29 -6.24
CA GLN A 327 -55.17 15.09 -5.94
C GLN A 327 -56.25 15.37 -4.89
N ASN A 328 -55.90 16.09 -3.82
CA ASN A 328 -56.87 16.49 -2.80
C ASN A 328 -58.00 17.34 -3.39
N ALA A 329 -57.69 18.31 -4.25
CA ALA A 329 -58.70 19.11 -4.93
C ALA A 329 -59.64 18.26 -5.82
N LYS A 330 -59.12 17.24 -6.51
CA LYS A 330 -59.95 16.28 -7.28
C LYS A 330 -60.85 15.44 -6.38
N GLN A 331 -60.35 15.01 -5.22
CA GLN A 331 -61.14 14.28 -4.23
C GLN A 331 -62.26 15.16 -3.66
N GLU A 332 -61.96 16.41 -3.29
CA GLU A 332 -62.95 17.38 -2.80
C GLU A 332 -64.05 17.65 -3.82
N ALA A 333 -63.70 17.80 -5.10
CA ALA A 333 -64.68 17.96 -6.19
C ALA A 333 -65.59 16.72 -6.33
N SER A 334 -65.03 15.52 -6.19
CA SER A 334 -65.79 14.27 -6.23
C SER A 334 -66.75 14.14 -5.04
N ILE A 335 -66.30 14.51 -3.83
CA ILE A 335 -67.11 14.55 -2.62
C ILE A 335 -68.26 15.56 -2.77
N ALA A 336 -67.98 16.76 -3.30
CA ALA A 336 -69.00 17.78 -3.54
C ALA A 336 -70.09 17.29 -4.52
N LYS A 337 -69.69 16.60 -5.59
CA LYS A 337 -70.63 15.98 -6.55
C LYS A 337 -71.50 14.90 -5.90
N LEU A 338 -70.90 14.05 -5.05
CA LEU A 338 -71.66 13.03 -4.29
C LEU A 338 -72.66 13.68 -3.33
N ARG A 339 -72.28 14.74 -2.61
CA ARG A 339 -73.18 15.50 -1.74
C ARG A 339 -74.36 16.09 -2.51
N GLN A 340 -74.13 16.62 -3.72
CA GLN A 340 -75.21 17.12 -4.57
C GLN A 340 -76.20 16.01 -4.93
N ARG A 341 -75.70 14.82 -5.34
CA ARG A 341 -76.56 13.66 -5.65
C ARG A 341 -77.35 13.20 -4.42
N LEU A 342 -76.72 13.19 -3.25
CA LEU A 342 -77.37 12.82 -2.00
C LEU A 342 -78.52 13.79 -1.65
N ASN A 343 -78.28 15.10 -1.74
CA ASN A 343 -79.30 16.12 -1.52
C ASN A 343 -80.45 16.04 -2.54
N GLN A 344 -80.17 15.59 -3.76
CA GLN A 344 -81.20 15.34 -4.77
C GLN A 344 -82.04 14.10 -4.41
N CYS A 345 -81.40 13.01 -3.99
CA CYS A 345 -82.09 11.83 -3.48
C CYS A 345 -82.98 12.16 -2.27
N GLU A 346 -82.48 12.92 -1.30
CA GLU A 346 -83.27 13.36 -0.14
C GLU A 346 -84.51 14.17 -0.55
N ARG A 347 -84.38 15.07 -1.53
CA ARG A 347 -85.51 15.83 -2.09
C ARG A 347 -86.54 14.90 -2.74
N CYS A 348 -86.09 13.92 -3.53
CA CYS A 348 -86.97 12.93 -4.12
C CYS A 348 -87.72 12.12 -3.05
N VAL A 349 -87.03 11.66 -2.01
CA VAL A 349 -87.65 10.93 -0.89
C VAL A 349 -88.70 11.78 -0.18
N LYS A 350 -88.38 13.04 0.14
CA LYS A 350 -89.35 13.98 0.75
C LYS A 350 -90.58 14.19 -0.13
N SER A 351 -90.40 14.36 -1.44
CA SER A 351 -91.50 14.51 -2.40
C SER A 351 -92.39 13.27 -2.47
N VAL A 352 -91.80 12.08 -2.53
CA VAL A 352 -92.54 10.81 -2.50
C VAL A 352 -93.30 10.63 -1.20
N ASN A 353 -92.68 10.93 -0.04
CA ASN A 353 -93.35 10.90 1.25
C ASN A 353 -94.53 11.88 1.32
N ALA A 354 -94.39 13.08 0.75
CA ALA A 354 -95.49 14.05 0.67
C ALA A 354 -96.62 13.57 -0.26
N MET A 355 -96.30 12.94 -1.40
CA MET A 355 -97.29 12.32 -2.28
C MET A 355 -98.03 11.17 -1.58
N LEU A 356 -97.30 10.34 -0.82
CA LEU A 356 -97.89 9.27 -0.01
C LEU A 356 -98.79 9.82 1.10
N ALA A 357 -98.39 10.90 1.78
CA ALA A 357 -99.22 11.56 2.79
C ALA A 357 -100.51 12.15 2.17
N ARG A 358 -100.45 12.75 0.98
CA ARG A 358 -101.64 13.22 0.24
C ARG A 358 -102.55 12.08 -0.17
N LYS A 359 -101.98 10.94 -0.61
CA LYS A 359 -102.77 9.73 -0.91
C LYS A 359 -103.41 9.12 0.33
N ARG A 360 -102.82 9.25 1.52
CA ARG A 360 -103.44 8.86 2.80
C ARG A 360 -104.49 9.85 3.33
N GLY A 361 -104.57 11.05 2.75
CA GLY A 361 -105.70 11.99 2.91
C GLY A 361 -106.92 11.62 2.05
N ALA A 362 -106.77 10.70 1.09
CA ALA A 362 -107.86 9.85 0.64
C ALA A 362 -107.86 8.61 1.54
N GLN A 363 -108.89 8.49 2.36
CA GLN A 363 -109.04 7.49 3.40
C GLN A 363 -108.87 6.06 2.87
N ILE A 364 -107.70 5.46 3.12
CA ILE A 364 -107.56 4.03 3.37
C ILE A 364 -106.59 3.89 4.55
N GLN A 365 -107.16 3.51 5.70
CA GLN A 365 -106.41 2.87 6.77
C GLN A 365 -105.65 1.68 6.18
N VAL A 366 -104.33 1.71 6.27
CA VAL A 366 -103.55 0.47 6.30
C VAL A 366 -102.69 0.55 7.56
N ASP A 367 -103.19 -0.12 8.59
CA ASP A 367 -102.43 -0.48 9.76
C ASP A 367 -101.20 -1.29 9.37
N GLY A 368 -100.10 -1.00 10.05
CA GLY A 368 -99.02 -1.96 10.28
C GLY A 368 -98.22 -2.42 9.07
N VAL A 369 -97.24 -1.62 8.62
CA VAL A 369 -95.96 -2.20 8.18
C VAL A 369 -94.82 -1.35 8.75
N GLN A 370 -94.32 -1.83 9.89
CA GLN A 370 -93.11 -1.37 10.53
C GLN A 370 -91.90 -1.85 9.71
N THR A 371 -91.47 -1.05 8.73
CA THR A 371 -90.22 -1.33 8.01
C THR A 371 -89.04 -0.80 8.82
N ARG A 372 -88.39 -1.76 9.48
CA ARG A 372 -87.09 -1.73 10.12
C ARG A 372 -86.08 -0.89 9.33
N LEU A 373 -85.75 0.31 9.82
CA LEU A 373 -84.59 1.08 9.38
C LEU A 373 -83.35 0.43 10.01
N MET A 374 -82.77 -0.57 9.36
CA MET A 374 -81.43 -1.04 9.73
C MET A 374 -80.41 0.03 9.30
N LEU A 375 -79.98 0.79 10.29
CA LEU A 375 -78.70 1.48 10.32
C LEU A 375 -77.60 0.51 9.88
N LEU A 376 -77.12 0.63 8.65
CA LEU A 376 -75.76 0.22 8.33
C LEU A 376 -74.85 1.36 8.78
N GLY A 377 -74.51 1.31 10.07
CA GLY A 377 -73.30 1.91 10.59
C GLY A 377 -72.11 1.24 9.90
N GLY A 378 -71.53 1.94 8.93
CA GLY A 378 -70.14 1.76 8.58
C GLY A 378 -69.33 2.75 9.40
N GLU A 379 -68.77 2.27 10.52
CA GLU A 379 -67.68 2.95 11.20
C GLU A 379 -66.58 3.27 10.19
N VAL A 380 -66.36 4.55 9.90
CA VAL A 380 -65.07 4.99 9.39
C VAL A 380 -64.13 4.96 10.59
N LYS A 381 -63.50 3.79 10.80
CA LYS A 381 -62.33 3.67 11.68
C LYS A 381 -61.32 4.71 11.26
N GLY A 382 -60.85 5.48 12.24
CA GLY A 382 -59.92 6.58 12.06
C GLY A 382 -58.72 6.18 11.21
N LEU A 383 -58.45 6.99 10.19
CA LEU A 383 -57.07 7.19 9.78
C LEU A 383 -56.37 7.89 10.94
N GLN A 384 -55.47 7.15 11.60
CA GLN A 384 -54.50 7.77 12.48
C GLN A 384 -53.69 8.78 11.66
N VAL A 385 -53.79 10.04 12.08
CA VAL A 385 -52.71 11.00 11.90
C VAL A 385 -51.53 10.39 12.64
N LYS A 386 -50.57 9.82 11.91
CA LYS A 386 -49.23 9.62 12.46
C LYS A 386 -48.67 11.01 12.65
N ASP A 387 -48.58 11.42 13.92
CA ASP A 387 -47.68 12.48 14.34
C ASP A 387 -46.30 12.17 13.74
N VAL A 388 -45.86 13.08 12.88
CA VAL A 388 -44.45 13.15 12.49
C VAL A 388 -43.73 13.65 13.73
N GLN A 389 -43.16 12.69 14.44
CA GLN A 389 -42.25 12.90 15.55
C GLN A 389 -41.09 13.75 15.04
N LYS A 390 -41.03 14.97 15.57
CA LYS A 390 -39.97 15.93 15.34
C LYS A 390 -38.81 15.54 16.26
N ASP A 391 -37.96 14.64 15.78
CA ASP A 391 -36.64 14.44 16.39
C ASP A 391 -35.75 15.60 15.97
N SER A 392 -35.86 16.68 16.74
CA SER A 392 -34.80 17.65 16.91
C SER A 392 -33.86 17.16 18.00
N GLU A 393 -32.83 16.41 17.60
CA GLU A 393 -31.57 16.33 18.33
C GLU A 393 -30.42 16.48 17.33
N LEU A 394 -30.03 17.74 17.10
CA LEU A 394 -28.65 18.06 16.73
C LEU A 394 -27.85 18.14 18.04
N LYS A 395 -26.91 17.22 18.21
CA LYS A 395 -25.63 17.46 18.88
C LYS A 395 -24.55 17.45 17.82
#